data_AF-A0A842RC28-F1
#
_entry.id   AF-A0A842RC28-F1
#
_cell.length_a   1.000
_cell.length_b   1.000
_cell.length_c   1.000
_cell.angle_alpha   90.00
_cell.angle_beta   90.00
_cell.angle_gamma   90.00
#
_symmetry.space_group_name_H-M   'P 1'
#
loop_
_entity.id
_entity.type
_entity.pdbx_description
1 polymer ?
#
loop_
_entity_poly.entity_id
_entity_poly.type
_entity_poly.pdbx_seq_one_letter_code
_entity_poly.pdbx_strand_id
1 'polypeptide(L)'
;MGWLSFLDPVGYWLRGIFESMGVLYTPGSAYFIILFNILIAVLISLLTRSLMDIDKISRHQKEIKEHQKNKKKAMETADKKLWQKVQRREEYIKKIQSEMMVQQMKPMLVYFVPMIIIFFLMRSAFVNIPVAWIPFKFPEIPIIIRNVKYLNGLTWVGFTGWYFLTSIALGNYIRRFMKATPRAESV
;
A
#
# COMPACT_ATOMS: atom_id res chain seq x y z
N MET A 1 -2.23 -11.63 23.85
CA MET A 1 -2.01 -12.85 23.05
C MET A 1 -2.63 -12.61 21.68
N GLY A 2 -1.81 -12.52 20.63
CA GLY A 2 -2.27 -12.22 19.27
C GLY A 2 -2.68 -13.49 18.54
N TRP A 3 -3.78 -13.44 17.77
CA TRP A 3 -4.28 -14.56 16.96
C TRP A 3 -3.29 -15.05 15.86
N LEU A 4 -2.17 -14.35 15.68
CA LEU A 4 -1.06 -14.74 14.79
C LEU A 4 0.16 -15.32 15.53
N SER A 5 0.05 -15.70 16.81
CA SER A 5 1.14 -16.37 17.57
C SER A 5 1.55 -17.73 16.97
N PHE A 6 0.76 -18.27 16.05
CA PHE A 6 1.16 -19.44 15.25
C PHE A 6 2.31 -19.14 14.27
N LEU A 7 2.66 -17.88 14.04
CA LEU A 7 3.77 -17.48 13.16
C LEU A 7 5.10 -17.30 13.88
N ASP A 8 5.11 -17.21 15.22
CA ASP A 8 6.34 -17.15 16.02
C ASP A 8 7.28 -18.35 15.74
N PRO A 9 6.79 -19.60 15.61
CA PRO A 9 7.61 -20.75 15.23
C PRO A 9 8.27 -20.62 13.86
N VAL A 10 7.60 -19.97 12.90
CA VAL A 10 8.11 -19.76 11.54
C VAL A 10 9.30 -18.79 11.56
N GLY A 11 9.23 -17.75 12.41
CA GLY A 11 10.33 -16.81 12.61
C GLY A 11 11.58 -17.47 13.19
N TYR A 12 11.43 -18.33 14.20
CA TYR A 12 12.55 -19.08 14.77
C TYR A 12 13.10 -20.14 13.80
N TRP A 13 12.24 -20.81 13.03
CA TRP A 13 12.65 -21.75 12.00
C TRP A 13 13.46 -21.09 10.87
N LEU A 14 13.02 -19.92 10.39
CA LEU A 14 13.77 -19.15 9.39
C LEU A 14 15.14 -18.69 9.91
N ARG A 15 15.21 -18.27 11.18
CA ARG A 15 16.47 -17.92 11.83
C ARG A 15 17.44 -19.11 11.88
N GLY A 16 16.96 -20.30 12.22
CA GLY A 16 17.75 -21.53 12.20
C GLY A 16 18.24 -21.91 10.80
N ILE A 17 17.44 -21.69 9.76
CA ILE A 17 17.86 -21.90 8.36
C ILE A 17 18.99 -20.93 7.99
N PHE A 18 18.84 -19.63 8.28
CA PHE A 18 19.85 -18.63 7.97
C PHE A 18 21.16 -18.83 8.76
N GLU A 19 21.08 -19.33 10.00
CA GLU A 19 22.22 -19.78 10.79
C GLU A 19 22.90 -21.01 10.17
N SER A 20 22.12 -22.01 9.72
CA SER A 20 22.65 -23.24 9.11
C SER A 20 23.30 -23.05 7.74
N MET A 21 22.88 -22.02 6.98
CA MET A 21 23.41 -21.72 5.64
C MET A 21 24.68 -20.85 5.66
N GLY A 22 25.19 -20.47 6.84
CA GLY A 22 26.41 -19.67 6.98
C GLY A 22 26.28 -18.22 6.48
N VAL A 23 25.05 -17.77 6.23
CA VAL A 23 24.72 -16.48 5.61
C VAL A 23 24.84 -15.33 6.60
N LEU A 24 25.12 -15.57 7.88
CA LEU A 24 25.26 -14.52 8.89
C LEU A 24 26.65 -13.86 8.91
N TYR A 25 27.62 -14.38 8.17
CA TYR A 25 28.95 -13.79 8.07
C TYR A 25 29.06 -12.86 6.85
N THR A 26 29.52 -11.63 7.08
CA THR A 26 29.88 -10.67 6.03
C THR A 26 31.09 -11.19 5.25
N PRO A 27 31.11 -11.16 3.90
CA PRO A 27 30.17 -10.49 2.99
C PRO A 27 29.09 -11.40 2.37
N GLY A 28 29.07 -12.69 2.68
CA GLY A 28 28.12 -13.66 2.10
C GLY A 28 26.65 -13.33 2.39
N SER A 29 26.41 -12.73 3.55
CA SER A 29 25.12 -12.15 3.94
C SER A 29 24.56 -11.17 2.92
N ALA A 30 25.39 -10.25 2.42
CA ALA A 30 24.98 -9.21 1.49
C ALA A 30 24.60 -9.78 0.13
N TYR A 31 25.41 -10.69 -0.42
CA TYR A 31 25.12 -11.33 -1.70
C TYR A 31 23.88 -12.20 -1.65
N PHE A 32 23.68 -12.94 -0.55
CA PHE A 32 22.48 -13.75 -0.38
C PHE A 32 21.23 -12.89 -0.26
N ILE A 33 21.25 -11.80 0.52
CA ILE A 33 20.10 -10.89 0.64
C ILE A 33 19.79 -10.25 -0.71
N ILE A 34 20.80 -9.85 -1.47
CA ILE A 34 20.60 -9.31 -2.83
C ILE A 34 19.97 -10.36 -3.75
N LEU A 35 20.53 -11.58 -3.78
CA LEU A 35 20.01 -12.66 -4.60
C LEU A 35 18.57 -13.03 -4.21
N PHE A 36 18.28 -13.12 -2.91
CA PHE A 36 16.96 -13.42 -2.39
C PHE A 36 15.95 -12.31 -2.69
N ASN A 37 16.37 -11.04 -2.59
CA ASN A 37 15.52 -9.90 -2.95
C ASN A 37 15.24 -9.86 -4.46
N ILE A 38 16.24 -10.15 -5.30
CA ILE A 38 16.03 -10.32 -6.75
C ILE A 38 15.04 -11.46 -7.01
N LEU A 39 15.19 -12.59 -6.33
CA LEU A 39 14.33 -13.76 -6.49
C LEU A 39 12.88 -13.44 -6.07
N ILE A 40 12.70 -12.75 -4.94
CA ILE A 40 11.40 -12.24 -4.50
C ILE A 40 10.83 -11.23 -5.50
N ALA A 41 11.62 -10.27 -5.96
CA ALA A 41 11.17 -9.26 -6.92
C ALA A 41 10.74 -9.90 -8.25
N VAL A 42 11.45 -10.94 -8.70
CA VAL A 42 11.11 -11.73 -9.89
C VAL A 42 9.83 -12.54 -9.64
N LEU A 43 9.72 -13.26 -8.53
CA LEU A 43 8.50 -14.00 -8.17
C LEU A 43 7.28 -13.08 -8.09
N ILE A 44 7.46 -11.92 -7.47
CA ILE A 44 6.45 -10.89 -7.36
C ILE A 44 6.06 -10.36 -8.74
N SER A 45 7.04 -10.03 -9.59
CA SER A 45 6.78 -9.53 -10.94
C SER A 45 6.06 -10.57 -11.80
N LEU A 46 6.42 -11.85 -11.66
CA LEU A 46 5.79 -12.97 -12.32
C LEU A 46 4.36 -13.21 -11.83
N LEU A 47 4.14 -13.19 -10.51
CA LEU A 47 2.81 -13.27 -9.91
C LEU A 47 1.93 -12.13 -10.39
N THR A 48 2.44 -10.91 -10.38
CA THR A 48 1.72 -9.71 -10.83
C THR A 48 1.40 -9.76 -12.33
N ARG A 49 2.32 -10.25 -13.17
CA ARG A 49 2.08 -10.48 -14.60
C ARG A 49 1.11 -11.63 -14.86
N SER A 50 1.12 -12.68 -14.03
CA SER A 50 0.20 -13.80 -14.16
C SER A 50 -1.20 -13.46 -13.65
N LEU A 51 -1.31 -12.57 -12.68
CA LEU A 51 -2.58 -12.15 -12.08
C LEU A 51 -3.22 -10.97 -12.80
N MET A 52 -2.45 -10.19 -13.58
CA MET A 52 -2.94 -9.05 -14.35
C MET A 52 -2.85 -9.28 -15.86
N ASP A 53 -3.97 -9.06 -16.54
CA ASP A 53 -4.03 -9.01 -18.01
C ASP A 53 -3.73 -7.59 -18.50
N ILE A 54 -2.45 -7.34 -18.81
CA ILE A 54 -1.94 -6.02 -19.20
C ILE A 54 -2.60 -5.53 -20.50
N ASP A 55 -2.85 -6.45 -21.44
CA ASP A 55 -3.45 -6.11 -22.74
C ASP A 55 -4.92 -5.71 -22.57
N LYS A 56 -5.67 -6.43 -21.73
CA LYS A 56 -7.04 -6.07 -21.38
C LYS A 56 -7.12 -4.71 -20.67
N ILE A 57 -6.20 -4.44 -19.73
CA ILE A 57 -6.12 -3.14 -19.04
C ILE A 57 -5.82 -2.01 -20.04
N SER A 58 -4.84 -2.18 -20.93
CA SER A 58 -4.46 -1.19 -21.93
C SER A 58 -5.60 -0.89 -22.91
N ARG A 59 -6.33 -1.92 -23.36
CA ARG A 59 -7.48 -1.76 -24.25
C ARG A 59 -8.61 -0.98 -23.58
N HIS A 60 -8.97 -1.35 -22.35
CA HIS A 60 -10.00 -0.66 -21.58
C HIS A 60 -9.61 0.78 -21.23
N GLN A 61 -8.34 1.06 -20.96
CA GLN A 61 -7.85 2.44 -20.76
C GLN A 61 -8.05 3.31 -22.02
N LYS A 62 -7.76 2.78 -23.21
CA LYS A 62 -7.98 3.51 -24.47
C LYS A 62 -9.46 3.82 -24.66
N GLU A 63 -10.34 2.85 -24.42
CA GLU A 63 -11.80 2.99 -24.55
C GLU A 63 -12.37 4.02 -23.55
N ILE A 64 -11.92 4.01 -22.30
CA ILE A 64 -12.28 5.01 -21.28
C ILE A 64 -11.83 6.41 -21.72
N LYS A 65 -10.60 6.54 -22.23
CA LYS A 65 -10.04 7.83 -22.67
C LYS A 65 -10.80 8.40 -23.87
N GLU A 66 -11.19 7.55 -24.82
CA GLU A 66 -12.02 7.94 -25.95
C GLU A 66 -13.41 8.40 -25.49
N HIS A 67 -14.03 7.66 -24.57
CA HIS A 67 -15.32 8.02 -23.99
C HIS A 67 -15.27 9.36 -23.23
N GLN A 68 -14.22 9.59 -22.43
CA GLN A 68 -14.01 10.86 -21.74
C GLN A 68 -13.81 12.03 -22.72
N LYS A 69 -13.10 11.82 -23.83
CA LYS A 69 -12.94 12.83 -24.89
C LYS A 69 -14.28 13.17 -25.54
N ASN A 70 -15.11 12.16 -25.81
CA ASN A 70 -16.45 12.35 -26.39
C ASN A 70 -17.40 13.04 -25.41
N LYS A 71 -17.32 12.71 -24.12
CA LYS A 71 -18.06 13.39 -23.04
C LYS A 71 -17.68 14.87 -22.94
N LYS A 72 -16.39 15.18 -22.97
CA LYS A 72 -15.89 16.57 -22.96
C LYS A 72 -16.39 17.36 -24.18
N LYS A 73 -16.28 16.79 -25.38
CA LYS A 73 -16.80 17.41 -26.61
C LYS A 73 -18.32 17.62 -26.58
N ALA A 74 -19.09 16.65 -26.08
CA ALA A 74 -20.54 16.76 -25.96
C ALA A 74 -20.95 17.88 -24.98
N MET A 75 -20.17 18.08 -23.90
CA MET A 75 -20.37 19.19 -22.96
C MET A 75 -19.99 20.55 -23.60
N GLU A 76 -18.89 20.63 -24.33
CA GLU A 76 -18.43 21.86 -24.99
C GLU A 76 -19.33 22.31 -26.14
N THR A 77 -19.89 21.36 -26.90
CA THR A 77 -20.72 21.65 -28.09
C THR A 77 -22.23 21.72 -27.77
N ALA A 78 -22.64 21.43 -26.54
CA ALA A 78 -24.04 21.39 -26.08
C ALA A 78 -24.99 20.54 -26.96
N ASP A 79 -24.45 19.54 -27.66
CA ASP A 79 -25.22 18.71 -28.58
C ASP A 79 -26.00 17.62 -27.82
N LYS A 80 -27.34 17.76 -27.82
CA LYS A 80 -28.27 16.82 -27.16
C LYS A 80 -28.16 15.39 -27.70
N LYS A 81 -27.89 15.18 -29.00
CA LYS A 81 -27.80 13.82 -29.58
C LYS A 81 -26.52 13.12 -29.14
N LEU A 82 -25.41 13.85 -29.14
CA LEU A 82 -24.10 13.37 -28.68
C LEU A 82 -24.12 13.09 -27.18
N TRP A 83 -24.77 13.94 -26.38
CA TRP A 83 -24.95 13.74 -24.95
C TRP A 83 -25.72 12.45 -24.62
N GLN A 84 -26.85 12.20 -25.28
CA GLN A 84 -27.61 10.96 -25.07
C GLN A 84 -26.81 9.71 -25.44
N LYS A 85 -26.00 9.76 -26.52
CA LYS A 85 -25.14 8.65 -26.93
C LYS A 85 -24.03 8.36 -25.91
N VAL A 86 -23.42 9.40 -25.35
CA VAL A 86 -22.43 9.28 -24.27
C VAL A 86 -23.08 8.74 -23.00
N GLN A 87 -24.24 9.26 -22.61
CA GLN A 87 -24.94 8.84 -21.39
C GLN A 87 -25.32 7.34 -21.43
N ARG A 88 -25.76 6.81 -22.57
CA ARG A 88 -26.02 5.37 -22.75
C ARG A 88 -24.77 4.49 -22.58
N ARG A 89 -23.59 4.99 -22.96
CA ARG A 89 -22.32 4.26 -22.81
C ARG A 89 -21.69 4.41 -21.41
N GLU A 90 -22.15 5.36 -20.61
CA GLU A 90 -21.61 5.63 -19.27
C GLU A 90 -21.70 4.42 -18.34
N GLU A 91 -22.81 3.68 -18.38
CA GLU A 91 -23.00 2.46 -17.55
C GLU A 91 -22.00 1.36 -17.89
N TYR A 92 -21.80 1.11 -19.19
CA TYR A 92 -20.80 0.15 -19.67
C TYR A 92 -19.38 0.57 -19.28
N ILE A 93 -19.04 1.86 -19.42
CA ILE A 93 -17.73 2.38 -19.05
C ILE A 93 -17.52 2.31 -17.53
N LYS A 94 -18.55 2.60 -16.72
CA LYS A 94 -18.49 2.42 -15.26
C LYS A 94 -18.22 0.97 -14.89
N LYS A 95 -18.87 0.00 -15.56
CA LYS A 95 -18.63 -1.42 -15.34
C LYS A 95 -17.18 -1.79 -15.63
N ILE A 96 -16.63 -1.35 -16.77
CA ILE A 96 -15.22 -1.55 -17.12
C ILE A 96 -14.29 -0.93 -16.08
N GLN A 97 -14.55 0.30 -15.64
CA GLN A 97 -13.75 0.96 -14.60
C GLN A 97 -13.74 0.17 -13.29
N SER A 98 -14.90 -0.36 -12.88
CA SER A 98 -15.00 -1.22 -11.69
C SER A 98 -14.22 -2.52 -11.86
N GLU A 99 -14.33 -3.19 -13.01
CA GLU A 99 -13.56 -4.41 -13.30
C GLU A 99 -12.05 -4.15 -13.28
N MET A 100 -11.60 -3.02 -13.82
CA MET A 100 -10.19 -2.60 -13.77
C MET A 100 -9.72 -2.32 -12.34
N MET A 101 -10.56 -1.69 -11.52
CA MET A 101 -10.26 -1.46 -10.10
C MET A 101 -10.06 -2.80 -9.37
N VAL A 102 -10.94 -3.77 -9.59
CA VAL A 102 -10.81 -5.12 -8.98
C VAL A 102 -9.55 -5.83 -9.47
N GLN A 103 -9.21 -5.73 -10.77
CA GLN A 103 -7.99 -6.30 -11.31
C GLN A 103 -6.72 -5.70 -10.68
N GLN A 104 -6.71 -4.41 -10.35
CA GLN A 104 -5.62 -3.75 -9.64
C GLN A 104 -5.62 -4.04 -8.13
N MET A 105 -6.78 -4.27 -7.53
CA MET A 105 -6.89 -4.62 -6.11
C MET A 105 -6.41 -6.04 -5.81
N LYS A 106 -6.56 -7.00 -6.74
CA LYS A 106 -6.05 -8.37 -6.57
C LYS A 106 -4.56 -8.42 -6.19
N PRO A 107 -3.63 -7.83 -6.96
CA PRO A 107 -2.22 -7.81 -6.59
C PRO A 107 -2.00 -7.00 -5.32
N MET A 108 -2.69 -5.86 -5.12
CA MET A 108 -2.59 -5.08 -3.89
C MET A 108 -2.91 -5.90 -2.64
N LEU A 109 -3.95 -6.74 -2.67
CA LEU A 109 -4.30 -7.62 -1.55
C LEU A 109 -3.25 -8.69 -1.29
N VAL A 110 -2.63 -9.24 -2.35
CA VAL A 110 -1.52 -10.19 -2.22
C VAL A 110 -0.32 -9.56 -1.51
N TYR A 111 -0.05 -8.27 -1.70
CA TYR A 111 0.97 -7.54 -0.94
C TYR A 111 0.51 -7.11 0.46
N PHE A 112 -0.77 -6.81 0.61
CA PHE A 112 -1.34 -6.33 1.86
C PHE A 112 -1.32 -7.41 2.95
N VAL A 113 -1.56 -8.67 2.59
CA VAL A 113 -1.51 -9.81 3.53
C VAL A 113 -0.16 -9.95 4.24
N PRO A 114 0.99 -10.09 3.54
CA PRO A 114 2.29 -10.19 4.20
C PRO A 114 2.66 -8.91 4.97
N MET A 115 2.28 -7.72 4.46
CA MET A 115 2.52 -6.46 5.16
C MET A 115 1.76 -6.38 6.50
N ILE A 116 0.49 -6.81 6.51
CA ILE A 116 -0.32 -6.91 7.73
C ILE A 116 0.30 -7.88 8.71
N ILE A 117 0.73 -9.06 8.24
CA ILE A 117 1.34 -10.08 9.10
C ILE A 117 2.56 -9.50 9.83
N ILE A 118 3.47 -8.84 9.10
CA ILE A 118 4.64 -8.18 9.68
C ILE A 118 4.23 -7.08 10.66
N PHE A 119 3.25 -6.25 10.30
CA PHE A 119 2.77 -5.18 11.15
C PHE A 119 2.22 -5.68 12.49
N PHE A 120 1.40 -6.74 12.48
CA PHE A 120 0.86 -7.33 13.70
C PHE A 120 1.92 -8.05 14.52
N LEU A 121 2.90 -8.71 13.87
CA LEU A 121 4.05 -9.32 14.55
C LEU A 121 4.85 -8.27 15.32
N MET A 122 5.20 -7.15 14.66
CA MET A 122 5.88 -6.04 15.32
C MET A 122 5.02 -5.42 16.42
N ARG A 123 3.73 -5.21 16.18
CA ARG A 123 2.82 -4.70 17.22
C ARG A 123 2.82 -5.59 18.47
N SER A 124 2.86 -6.91 18.30
CA SER A 124 2.92 -7.88 19.41
C SER A 124 4.25 -7.82 20.16
N ALA A 125 5.38 -7.64 19.46
CA ALA A 125 6.70 -7.54 20.07
C ALA A 125 6.89 -6.23 20.87
N PHE A 126 6.24 -5.14 20.47
CA PHE A 126 6.41 -3.81 21.09
C PHE A 126 5.23 -3.38 21.99
N VAL A 127 4.47 -4.33 22.54
CA VAL A 127 3.38 -4.02 23.48
C VAL A 127 3.96 -3.39 24.75
N ASN A 128 3.45 -2.20 25.12
CA ASN A 128 3.86 -1.41 26.31
C ASN A 128 5.29 -0.84 26.31
N ILE A 129 6.03 -0.91 25.20
CA ILE A 129 7.35 -0.27 25.08
C ILE A 129 7.18 1.14 24.48
N PRO A 130 7.70 2.21 25.14
CA PRO A 130 7.74 3.55 24.54
C PRO A 130 8.67 3.56 23.34
N VAL A 131 8.12 3.82 22.14
CA VAL A 131 8.93 3.94 20.91
C VAL A 131 9.40 5.38 20.71
N ALA A 132 8.59 6.36 21.12
CA ALA A 132 8.96 7.77 21.07
C ALA A 132 8.25 8.58 22.16
N TRP A 133 8.91 9.66 22.58
CA TRP A 133 8.37 10.68 23.48
C TRP A 133 8.11 11.95 22.66
N ILE A 134 6.86 12.42 22.67
CA ILE A 134 6.47 13.62 21.90
C ILE A 134 6.01 14.71 22.87
N PRO A 135 6.46 15.98 22.71
CA PRO A 135 6.08 17.10 23.57
C PRO A 135 4.70 17.68 23.23
N PHE A 136 3.75 16.85 22.77
CA PHE A 136 2.39 17.25 22.41
C PHE A 136 1.39 16.25 22.96
N LYS A 137 0.30 16.73 23.58
CA LYS A 137 -0.78 15.87 24.12
C LYS A 137 -1.69 15.42 22.97
N PHE A 138 -1.73 14.12 22.72
CA PHE A 138 -2.67 13.51 21.77
C PHE A 138 -3.88 12.92 22.51
N PRO A 139 -5.10 13.02 21.93
CA PRO A 139 -6.26 12.30 22.44
C PRO A 139 -6.09 10.80 22.23
N GLU A 140 -6.59 9.99 23.17
CA GLU A 140 -6.57 8.53 23.04
C GLU A 140 -7.52 8.09 21.92
N ILE A 141 -7.03 7.24 21.01
CA ILE A 141 -7.83 6.63 19.94
C ILE A 141 -7.76 5.12 20.17
N PRO A 142 -8.84 4.46 20.61
CA PRO A 142 -8.81 3.06 21.08
C PRO A 142 -8.15 2.04 20.13
N ILE A 143 -8.18 2.32 18.82
CA ILE A 143 -7.65 1.47 17.76
C ILE A 143 -6.16 1.78 17.44
N ILE A 144 -5.74 3.04 17.57
CA ILE A 144 -4.45 3.54 17.06
C ILE A 144 -3.50 3.92 18.21
N ILE A 145 -4.02 4.60 19.24
CA ILE A 145 -3.29 5.14 20.38
C ILE A 145 -4.02 4.71 21.65
N ARG A 146 -3.56 3.61 22.25
CA ARG A 146 -4.15 3.01 23.46
C ARG A 146 -3.12 2.96 24.58
N ASN A 147 -3.51 3.27 25.81
CA ASN A 147 -2.66 3.37 27.01
C ASN A 147 -1.69 4.56 26.98
N VAL A 148 -2.17 5.78 26.69
CA VAL A 148 -1.30 6.96 26.67
C VAL A 148 -0.90 7.31 28.10
N LYS A 149 0.38 7.09 28.42
CA LYS A 149 0.97 7.57 29.68
C LYS A 149 1.54 8.97 29.44
N TYR A 150 1.15 9.92 30.28
CA TYR A 150 1.76 11.25 30.28
C TYR A 150 2.80 11.30 31.40
N LEU A 151 4.03 11.66 31.07
CA LEU A 151 5.09 11.88 32.07
C LEU A 151 5.77 13.22 31.75
N ASN A 152 5.77 14.15 32.71
CA ASN A 152 6.44 15.46 32.59
C ASN A 152 6.09 16.24 31.30
N GLY A 153 4.83 16.23 30.89
CA GLY A 153 4.38 16.93 29.66
C GLY A 153 4.73 16.22 28.34
N LEU A 154 5.42 15.08 28.41
CA LEU A 154 5.70 14.21 27.27
C LEU A 154 4.66 13.11 27.19
N THR A 155 4.17 12.86 25.98
CA THR A 155 3.18 11.83 25.69
C THR A 155 3.89 10.54 25.30
N TRP A 156 3.54 9.44 25.96
CA TRP A 156 3.95 8.10 25.57
C TRP A 156 3.31 7.71 24.24
N VAL A 157 4.13 7.38 23.25
CA VAL A 157 3.65 6.88 21.96
C VAL A 157 4.17 5.47 21.75
N GLY A 158 3.24 4.50 21.78
CA GLY A 158 3.52 3.11 21.41
C GLY A 158 3.78 2.96 19.90
N PHE A 159 4.26 1.77 19.52
CA PHE A 159 4.63 1.44 18.14
C PHE A 159 3.58 1.82 17.08
N THR A 160 2.30 1.53 17.35
CA THR A 160 1.20 1.82 16.40
C THR A 160 0.99 3.32 16.16
N GLY A 161 1.07 4.13 17.22
CA GLY A 161 0.93 5.59 17.11
C GLY A 161 2.12 6.23 16.40
N TRP A 162 3.34 5.75 16.70
CA TRP A 162 4.55 6.25 16.06
C TRP A 162 4.61 5.88 14.57
N TYR A 163 4.27 4.63 14.24
CA TYR A 163 4.19 4.16 12.84
C TYR A 163 3.17 4.95 12.02
N PHE A 164 2.01 5.26 12.60
CA PHE A 164 0.99 6.06 11.91
C PHE A 164 1.47 7.50 11.66
N LEU A 165 2.12 8.10 12.66
CA LEU A 165 2.67 9.46 12.57
C LEU A 165 3.78 9.56 11.50
N THR A 166 4.71 8.60 11.48
CA THR A 166 5.76 8.53 10.46
C THR A 166 5.18 8.24 9.08
N SER A 167 4.13 7.43 8.97
CA SER A 167 3.46 7.14 7.70
C SER A 167 2.77 8.36 7.09
N ILE A 168 2.10 9.20 7.90
CA ILE A 168 1.50 10.46 7.42
C ILE A 168 2.60 11.45 7.01
N ALA A 169 3.65 11.59 7.82
CA ALA A 169 4.76 12.47 7.53
C ALA A 169 5.46 12.07 6.22
N LEU A 170 5.91 10.81 6.12
CA LEU A 170 6.56 10.28 4.92
C LEU A 170 5.62 10.30 3.71
N GLY A 171 4.33 10.07 3.89
CA GLY A 171 3.33 10.17 2.82
C GLY A 171 3.32 11.55 2.17
N ASN A 172 3.44 12.62 2.96
CA ASN A 172 3.55 13.99 2.44
C ASN A 172 4.89 14.26 1.74
N TYR A 173 5.99 13.70 2.25
CA TYR A 173 7.31 13.84 1.63
C TYR A 173 7.43 13.07 0.30
N ILE A 174 6.93 11.84 0.24
CA ILE A 174 6.95 11.01 -0.98
C ILE A 174 6.12 11.67 -2.08
N ARG A 175 4.95 12.23 -1.75
CA ARG A 175 4.11 12.98 -2.70
C ARG A 175 4.83 14.19 -3.29
N ARG A 176 5.65 14.89 -2.50
CA ARG A 176 6.47 16.02 -2.96
C ARG A 176 7.64 15.58 -3.84
N PHE A 177 8.32 14.49 -3.46
CA PHE A 177 9.50 14.00 -4.19
C PHE A 177 9.13 13.39 -5.55
N MET A 178 7.98 12.72 -5.63
CA MET A 178 7.59 11.94 -6.81
C MET A 178 6.94 12.78 -7.93
N LYS A 179 6.73 14.10 -7.74
CA LYS A 179 6.06 15.01 -8.70
C LYS A 179 4.77 14.43 -9.34
N ALA A 180 4.10 13.48 -8.71
CA ALA A 180 2.93 12.79 -9.25
C ALA A 180 1.62 13.44 -8.77
N THR A 181 1.49 14.71 -9.09
CA THR A 181 0.19 15.33 -9.38
C THR A 181 0.46 16.21 -10.58
N PRO A 182 -0.14 15.94 -11.75
CA PRO A 182 -0.39 17.01 -12.69
C PRO A 182 -1.11 18.08 -11.88
N ARG A 183 -0.46 19.22 -11.71
CA ARG A 183 -1.11 20.45 -11.29
C ARG A 183 -2.36 20.52 -12.16
N ALA A 184 -3.54 20.44 -11.55
CA ALA A 184 -4.75 20.80 -12.26
C ALA A 184 -4.46 22.20 -12.81
N GLU A 185 -4.34 22.29 -14.13
CA GLU A 185 -4.34 23.55 -14.83
C GLU A 185 -5.70 24.16 -14.48
N SER A 186 -5.66 25.05 -13.49
CA SER A 186 -6.74 25.97 -13.22
C SER A 186 -6.91 26.80 -14.48
N VAL A 187 -8.06 26.59 -15.11
CA VAL A 187 -8.74 27.51 -16.01
C VAL A 187 -8.51 28.96 -15.62
#